data_AF-A0A6M0J2C1-F1
#
_entry.id   AF-A0A6M0J2C1-F1
#
_cell.length_a   1.000
_cell.length_b   1.000
_cell.length_c   1.000
_cell.angle_alpha   90.00
_cell.angle_beta   90.00
_cell.angle_gamma   90.00
#
_symmetry.space_group_name_H-M   'P 1'
#
loop_
_entity.id
_entity.type
_entity.pdbx_description
1 polymer ?
#
loop_
_entity_poly.entity_id
_entity_poly.type
_entity_poly.pdbx_seq_one_letter_code
_entity_poly.pdbx_strand_id
1 'polypeptide(L)' 'MNYESRRITISYLAVIELCKMFDLPQDAPTQALSAGVEKLIFQHGNVQTTSKPETATSTQPNKSALSAMITNFKGAA' A
#
# COMPACT_ATOMS: atom_id res chain seq x y z
N MET A 1 18.17 10.23 -0.10
CA MET A 1 17.00 9.33 0.03
C MET A 1 16.62 9.31 1.50
N ASN A 2 15.38 9.65 1.85
CA ASN A 2 14.91 9.62 3.23
C ASN A 2 14.36 8.21 3.48
N TYR A 3 15.08 7.38 4.23
CA TYR A 3 14.59 6.05 4.60
C TYR A 3 13.62 6.20 5.77
N GLU A 4 12.36 5.88 5.54
CA GLU A 4 11.37 5.85 6.60
C GLU A 4 11.48 4.52 7.36
N SER A 5 11.92 4.57 8.61
CA SER A 5 11.94 3.42 9.50
C SER A 5 10.67 3.41 10.35
N ARG A 6 9.92 2.30 10.32
CA ARG A 6 8.74 2.09 11.16
C ARG A 6 9.01 0.94 12.12
N ARG A 7 8.68 1.14 13.40
CA ARG A 7 8.70 0.09 14.42
C ARG A 7 7.34 -0.59 14.45
N ILE A 8 7.34 -1.92 14.44
CA ILE A 8 6.11 -2.72 14.50
C ILE A 8 6.17 -3.56 15.76
N THR A 9 5.12 -3.49 16.58
CA THR A 9 4.92 -4.39 17.71
C THR A 9 4.04 -5.54 17.24
N ILE A 10 4.49 -6.77 17.48
CA ILE A 10 3.79 -8.00 17.09
C ILE A 10 3.36 -8.76 18.35
N SER A 11 2.20 -9.41 18.28
CA SER A 11 1.68 -10.24 19.36
C SER A 11 2.62 -11.40 19.64
N TYR A 12 2.79 -11.74 20.91
CA TYR A 12 3.62 -12.87 21.34
C TYR A 12 3.17 -14.21 20.72
N LEU A 13 1.86 -14.42 20.53
CA LEU A 13 1.35 -15.62 19.88
C LEU A 13 1.76 -15.72 18.40
N ALA A 14 1.81 -14.59 17.70
CA ALA A 14 2.26 -14.54 16.32
C ALA A 14 3.76 -14.85 16.20
N VAL A 15 4.56 -14.46 17.21
CA VAL A 15 5.97 -14.83 17.28
C VAL A 15 6.14 -16.34 17.49
N ILE A 16 5.33 -16.97 18.34
CA ILE A 16 5.37 -18.43 18.51
C ILE A 16 5.05 -19.15 17.19
N GLU A 17 4.04 -18.66 16.47
CA GLU A 17 3.65 -19.24 15.18
C GLU A 17 4.74 -19.05 14.12
N LEU A 18 5.35 -17.86 14.08
CA LEU A 18 6.51 -17.57 13.22
C LEU A 18 7.67 -18.53 13.52
N CYS A 19 7.97 -18.77 14.80
CA CYS A 19 9.02 -19.71 15.18
C CYS A 19 8.73 -21.12 14.68
N LYS A 20 7.48 -21.57 14.77
CA LYS A 20 7.06 -22.88 14.24
C LYS A 20 7.16 -22.95 12.72
N MET A 21 6.79 -21.89 12.00
CA MET A 21 6.82 -21.85 10.53
C MET A 21 8.23 -21.93 9.94
N PHE A 22 9.23 -21.42 10.67
CA PHE A 22 10.62 -21.37 10.22
C PHE A 22 11.55 -22.31 10.99
N ASP A 23 11.01 -23.25 11.77
CA ASP A 23 11.76 -24.17 12.62
C ASP A 23 12.79 -23.46 13.53
N LEU A 24 12.41 -22.29 14.05
CA LEU A 24 13.22 -21.50 14.96
C LEU A 24 12.93 -21.86 16.42
N PRO A 25 13.93 -21.79 17.32
CA PRO A 25 13.69 -21.92 18.75
C PRO A 25 12.79 -20.79 19.24
N GLN A 26 11.99 -21.06 20.29
CA GLN A 26 11.10 -20.07 20.87
C GLN A 26 11.86 -18.87 21.48
N ASP A 27 13.09 -19.12 21.93
CA ASP A 27 14.02 -18.11 22.43
C ASP A 27 14.98 -17.60 21.33
N ALA A 28 14.55 -17.65 20.06
CA ALA A 28 15.35 -17.16 18.96
C ALA A 28 15.71 -15.67 19.16
N PRO A 29 16.96 -15.27 18.81
CA PRO A 29 17.37 -13.88 18.91
C PRO A 29 16.50 -12.99 18.01
N THR A 30 16.31 -11.74 18.42
CA THR A 30 15.49 -10.77 17.68
C THR A 30 15.87 -10.64 16.21
N GLN A 31 17.15 -10.82 15.87
CA GLN A 31 17.63 -10.83 14.48
C GLN A 31 17.08 -11.98 13.64
N ALA A 32 16.95 -13.18 14.21
CA ALA A 32 16.37 -14.33 13.52
C ALA A 32 14.86 -14.13 13.31
N LEU A 33 14.18 -13.57 14.31
CA LEU A 33 12.77 -13.21 14.21
C LEU A 33 12.55 -12.13 13.13
N SER A 34 13.37 -11.07 13.09
CA SER A 34 13.25 -10.03 12.08
C SER A 34 13.49 -10.59 10.67
N ALA A 35 14.46 -11.47 10.48
CA ALA A 35 14.69 -12.14 9.20
C ALA A 35 13.50 -13.02 8.77
N GLY A 36 12.87 -13.73 9.71
CA GLY A 36 11.65 -14.50 9.44
C GLY A 36 10.48 -13.61 9.01
N VAL A 37 10.28 -12.48 9.68
CA VAL A 37 9.25 -11.50 9.33
C VAL A 37 9.53 -10.88 7.95
N GLU A 38 10.77 -10.46 7.68
CA GLU A 38 11.17 -9.94 6.37
C GLU A 38 10.90 -10.96 5.26
N LYS A 39 11.26 -12.23 5.49
CA LYS A 39 10.99 -13.31 4.54
C LYS A 39 9.49 -13.48 4.28
N LEU A 40 8.63 -13.40 5.31
CA LEU A 40 7.17 -13.41 5.11
C LEU A 40 6.68 -12.20 4.31
N ILE A 41 7.20 -11.01 4.58
CA ILE A 41 6.87 -9.79 3.82
C ILE A 41 7.25 -9.94 2.36
N PHE A 42 8.43 -10.48 2.04
CA PHE A 42 8.83 -10.69 0.65
C PHE A 42 8.07 -11.83 -0.03
N GLN A 43 7.73 -12.90 0.71
CA GLN A 43 6.97 -14.03 0.17
C GLN A 43 5.50 -13.67 -0.10
N HIS A 44 4.84 -12.96 0.82
CA HIS A 44 3.41 -12.64 0.73
C HIS A 44 3.13 -11.21 0.28
N GLY A 45 4.06 -10.28 0.47
CA GLY A 45 3.93 -8.87 0.10
C GLY A 45 4.30 -8.57 -1.36
N ASN A 46 4.82 -9.54 -2.12
CA ASN A 46 4.95 -9.40 -3.58
C ASN A 46 3.60 -9.53 -4.31
N VAL A 47 2.51 -9.81 -3.58
CA VAL A 47 1.19 -9.44 -4.05
C VAL A 47 1.15 -7.92 -3.92
N GLN A 48 1.65 -7.20 -4.93
CA GLN A 48 1.22 -5.82 -5.14
C GLN A 48 -0.31 -5.90 -5.04
N THR A 49 -0.89 -5.40 -3.95
CA THR A 49 -2.13 -4.69 -4.09
C THR A 49 -1.79 -3.67 -5.16
N THR A 50 -2.22 -3.96 -6.38
CA THR A 50 -2.40 -2.93 -7.38
C THR A 50 -3.26 -1.95 -6.63
N SER A 51 -2.64 -0.93 -6.03
CA SER A 51 -3.29 0.35 -5.92
C SER A 51 -3.56 0.65 -7.38
N LYS A 52 -4.72 0.17 -7.86
CA LYS A 52 -5.38 0.72 -9.01
C LYS A 52 -5.20 2.21 -8.75
N PRO A 53 -4.46 2.94 -9.61
CA PRO A 53 -4.53 4.38 -9.52
C PRO A 53 -6.02 4.62 -9.49
N GLU A 54 -6.54 5.13 -8.38
CA GLU A 54 -7.79 5.82 -8.45
C GLU A 54 -7.43 6.92 -9.44
N THR A 55 -7.71 6.64 -10.71
CA THR A 55 -8.08 7.67 -11.64
C THR A 55 -9.17 8.34 -10.85
N ALA A 56 -8.79 9.42 -10.17
CA ALA A 56 -9.70 10.45 -9.78
C ALA A 56 -10.35 10.78 -11.12
N THR A 57 -11.46 10.10 -11.40
CA THR A 57 -12.51 10.65 -12.22
C THR A 57 -12.89 11.87 -11.41
N SER A 58 -12.12 12.93 -11.63
CA SER A 58 -12.50 14.29 -11.38
C SER A 58 -13.68 14.46 -12.31
N THR A 59 -14.83 13.99 -11.84
CA THR A 59 -16.12 14.32 -12.38
C THR A 59 -16.28 15.78 -12.03
N GLN A 60 -15.58 16.67 -12.74
CA GLN A 60 -15.86 18.09 -12.68
C GLN A 60 -17.25 18.21 -13.30
N PRO A 61 -18.31 18.47 -12.51
CA PRO A 61 -19.67 18.53 -13.01
C PRO A 61 -19.83 19.64 -14.07
N ASN A 62 -18.87 20.56 -14.12
CA ASN A 62 -18.91 21.74 -14.96
C ASN A 62 -18.30 21.55 -16.35
N LYS A 63 -17.77 20.38 -16.72
CA LYS A 63 -17.15 20.21 -18.05
C LYS A 63 -18.18 20.33 -19.19
N SER A 64 -19.43 19.88 -18.98
CA SER A 64 -20.50 20.07 -19.97
C SER A 64 -20.97 21.53 -20.04
N ALA A 65 -21.12 22.19 -18.88
CA ALA A 65 -21.51 23.59 -18.78
C ALA A 65 -20.48 24.53 -19.44
N LEU A 66 -19.18 24.29 -19.21
CA LEU A 66 -18.09 25.02 -19.87
C LEU A 66 -18.07 24.79 -21.39
N SER A 67 -18.28 23.55 -21.84
CA SER A 67 -18.34 23.24 -23.28
C SER A 67 -19.54 23.91 -23.97
N ALA A 68 -20.68 23.99 -23.29
CA ALA A 68 -21.87 24.70 -23.77
C ALA A 68 -21.64 26.23 -23.83
N MET A 69 -20.96 26.82 -22.83
CA MET A 69 -20.58 28.24 -22.88
C MET A 69 -19.65 28.56 -24.05
N ILE A 70 -18.64 27.73 -24.32
CA ILE A 70 -17.71 27.95 -25.45
C ILE A 70 -18.44 27.84 -26.79
N THR A 71 -19.38 26.91 -26.91
CA THR A 71 -20.17 26.73 -28.14
C THR A 71 -21.11 27.91 -28.36
N ASN A 72 -21.75 28.41 -27.31
CA ASN A 72 -22.64 29.57 -27.38
C ASN A 72 -21.88 30.89 -27.61
N PHE A 73 -20.61 30.99 -27.20
CA PHE A 73 -19.80 32.19 -27.43
C PHE A 73 -19.30 32.31 -28.88
N LYS A 74 -19.25 31.21 -29.65
CA LYS A 74 -18.82 31.22 -31.05
C LYS A 74 -19.92 31.71 -32.03
N GLY A 75 -21.06 32.16 -31.52
CA GLY A 75 -22.20 32.67 -32.29
C GLY A 75 -22.56 34.15 -32.03
N ALA A 76 -21.69 34.93 -31.38
CA ALA A 76 -21.84 36.38 -31.26
C ALA A 76 -20.71 37.08 -32.02
N ALA A 77 -20.87 37.14 -33.34
CA ALA A 77 -20.22 38.11 -34.23
C ALA A 77 -21.33 38.96 -34.86
#